data_AF-A0A1I4VIC7-F1
#
_entry.id   AF-A0A1I4VIC7-F1
#
_cell.length_a   1.000
_cell.length_b   1.000
_cell.length_c   1.000
_cell.angle_alpha   90.00
_cell.angle_beta   90.00
_cell.angle_gamma   90.00
#
_symmetry.space_group_name_H-M   'P 1'
#
loop_
_entity.id
_entity.type
_entity.pdbx_description
1 polymer ?
#
loop_
_entity_poly.entity_id
_entity_poly.type
_entity_poly.pdbx_seq_one_letter_code
_entity_poly.pdbx_strand_id
1 'polypeptide(L)'
;MQKHWKTYYIYHTGNADDLLKEIIHPSLLDINKKREKEVQFFFIRYFENGYHIRLRLLLNAEESTLFLTILKEHISGYEHLNKVRLELKQAEYIPETERYGNANTIKYAEDQFWVSSRFVLHYLVQSDPLTASERYLLALKTHFAFFKGMGLSRSYSQQLSEKFVKSWLPVPFSDHPDEQEQNRKTVLSAFQQQFESYQNVLQESIEEFWNSLGTTTDPFLKQYLEMNKKVWKDYTQAQLSLEALDEVLLSFIHMTNNRLGIVNAEESYLLFLILKTIPLIKDYDSQPRT
;
A
#
# COMPACT_ATOMS: atom_id res chain seq x y z
N MET A 1 13.92 27.03 -1.38
CA MET A 1 15.04 26.08 -1.13
C MET A 1 14.71 24.75 -1.81
N GLN A 2 15.72 24.08 -2.38
CA GLN A 2 15.55 22.77 -3.02
C GLN A 2 15.14 21.71 -1.99
N LYS A 3 14.23 20.81 -2.37
CA LYS A 3 13.76 19.69 -1.54
C LYS A 3 14.32 18.38 -2.04
N HIS A 4 14.60 17.48 -1.10
CA HIS A 4 15.11 16.14 -1.38
C HIS A 4 14.41 15.12 -0.47
N TRP A 5 14.30 13.88 -0.93
CA TRP A 5 13.82 12.77 -0.11
C TRP A 5 14.84 12.46 1.00
N LYS A 6 14.44 12.70 2.25
CA LYS A 6 15.19 12.32 3.44
C LYS A 6 14.67 10.99 3.98
N THR A 7 15.57 10.04 4.19
CA THR A 7 15.23 8.68 4.60
C THR A 7 15.68 8.41 6.03
N TYR A 8 14.76 7.87 6.82
CA TYR A 8 14.95 7.47 8.20
C TYR A 8 14.55 6.00 8.36
N TYR A 9 15.47 5.16 8.82
CA TYR A 9 15.20 3.77 9.19
C TYR A 9 15.01 3.72 10.71
N ILE A 10 13.87 3.21 11.14
CA ILE A 10 13.49 3.10 12.54
C ILE A 10 13.36 1.61 12.86
N TYR A 11 14.41 1.03 13.42
CA TYR A 11 14.47 -0.37 13.78
C TYR A 11 13.74 -0.64 15.08
N HIS A 12 12.99 -1.74 15.10
CA HIS A 12 12.18 -2.15 16.23
C HIS A 12 12.20 -3.67 16.42
N THR A 13 11.88 -4.10 17.64
CA THR A 13 11.63 -5.50 17.99
C THR A 13 10.15 -5.78 18.24
N GLY A 14 9.32 -4.74 18.35
CA GLY A 14 7.89 -4.82 18.62
C GLY A 14 7.02 -4.78 17.35
N ASN A 15 5.78 -4.32 17.49
CA ASN A 15 4.85 -4.21 16.37
C ASN A 15 5.10 -2.92 15.56
N ALA A 16 5.19 -3.07 14.23
CA ALA A 16 5.35 -1.95 13.31
C ALA A 16 4.15 -0.97 13.31
N ASP A 17 2.94 -1.44 13.63
CA ASP A 17 1.76 -0.57 13.74
C ASP A 17 1.92 0.43 14.90
N ASP A 18 2.47 0.01 16.03
CA ASP A 18 2.68 0.89 17.19
C ASP A 18 3.64 2.03 16.82
N LEU A 19 4.73 1.72 16.10
CA LEU A 19 5.63 2.74 15.58
C LEU A 19 4.93 3.72 14.63
N LEU A 20 4.06 3.22 13.76
CA LEU A 20 3.31 4.06 12.84
C LEU A 20 2.36 5.00 13.60
N LYS A 21 1.66 4.49 14.61
CA LYS A 21 0.65 5.24 15.38
C LYS A 21 1.23 6.18 16.41
N GLU A 22 2.29 5.77 17.12
CA GLU A 22 2.80 6.47 18.30
C GLU A 22 4.03 7.31 18.01
N ILE A 23 4.74 7.06 16.90
CA ILE A 23 5.96 7.81 16.55
C ILE A 23 5.78 8.55 15.23
N ILE A 24 5.50 7.81 14.15
CA ILE A 24 5.54 8.38 12.79
C ILE A 24 4.37 9.35 12.60
N HIS A 25 3.15 8.95 12.92
CA HIS A 25 1.98 9.81 12.76
C HIS A 25 2.06 11.11 13.59
N PRO A 26 2.38 11.09 14.91
CA PRO A 26 2.59 12.30 15.68
C PRO A 26 3.72 13.18 15.14
N SER A 27 4.84 12.58 14.71
CA SER A 27 5.95 13.33 14.10
C SER A 27 5.52 14.07 12.83
N LEU A 28 4.68 13.45 12.00
CA LEU A 28 4.11 14.05 10.80
C LEU A 28 3.13 15.19 11.15
N LEU A 29 2.30 15.04 12.18
CA LEU A 29 1.41 16.10 12.64
C LEU A 29 2.18 17.33 13.13
N ASP A 30 3.23 17.13 13.92
CA ASP A 30 4.02 18.22 14.49
C ASP A 30 4.78 19.01 13.42
N ILE A 31 5.41 18.32 12.45
CA ILE A 31 6.10 19.00 11.36
C ILE A 31 5.10 19.73 10.44
N ASN A 32 3.93 19.14 10.18
CA ASN A 32 2.90 19.77 9.37
C ASN A 32 2.35 21.03 10.04
N LYS A 33 2.13 20.99 11.36
CA LYS A 33 1.69 22.14 12.16
C LYS A 33 2.73 23.26 12.13
N LYS A 34 4.01 22.94 12.38
CA LYS A 34 5.09 23.93 12.36
C LYS A 34 5.33 24.55 10.98
N ARG A 35 5.00 23.83 9.90
CA ARG A 35 5.13 24.28 8.50
C ARG A 35 3.87 24.91 7.91
N GLU A 36 2.74 24.81 8.62
CA GLU A 36 1.40 25.15 8.11
C GLU A 36 1.05 24.45 6.78
N LYS A 37 1.71 23.32 6.48
CA LYS A 37 1.57 22.59 5.22
C LYS A 37 1.97 21.13 5.38
N GLU A 38 1.21 20.25 4.75
CA GLU A 38 1.52 18.82 4.70
C GLU A 38 2.86 18.55 3.99
N VAL A 39 3.70 17.70 4.59
CA VAL A 39 4.87 17.10 3.95
C VAL A 39 4.44 15.94 3.06
N GLN A 40 5.02 15.82 1.88
CA GLN A 40 4.93 14.55 1.15
C GLN A 40 5.86 13.55 1.84
N PHE A 41 5.33 12.36 2.10
CA PHE A 41 6.06 11.29 2.76
C PHE A 41 5.59 9.94 2.22
N PHE A 42 6.41 8.92 2.35
CA PHE A 42 5.94 7.56 2.24
C PHE A 42 6.74 6.64 3.15
N PHE A 43 6.17 5.50 3.50
CA PHE A 43 6.85 4.50 4.29
C PHE A 43 6.71 3.11 3.67
N ILE A 44 7.64 2.24 4.04
CA ILE A 44 7.57 0.80 3.77
C ILE A 44 8.01 0.04 5.02
N ARG A 45 7.45 -1.15 5.22
CA ARG A 45 7.89 -2.11 6.24
C ARG A 45 8.99 -2.96 5.63
N TYR A 46 10.10 -3.12 6.32
CA TYR A 46 11.25 -3.82 5.75
C TYR A 46 11.93 -4.73 6.77
N PHE A 47 12.59 -5.75 6.26
CA PHE A 47 13.41 -6.67 7.02
C PHE A 47 14.77 -6.80 6.35
N GLU A 48 15.76 -6.12 6.91
CA GLU A 48 17.16 -6.24 6.52
C GLU A 48 17.99 -5.84 7.73
N ASN A 49 18.77 -6.79 8.26
CA ASN A 49 19.49 -6.65 9.52
C ASN A 49 18.57 -6.25 10.71
N GLY A 50 17.31 -6.71 10.69
CA GLY A 50 16.27 -6.39 11.67
C GLY A 50 15.02 -5.76 11.05
N TYR A 51 13.88 -5.88 11.75
CA TYR A 51 12.64 -5.23 11.35
C TYR A 51 12.72 -3.72 11.54
N HIS A 52 12.32 -2.98 10.51
CA HIS A 52 12.31 -1.52 10.57
C HIS A 52 11.26 -0.91 9.64
N ILE A 53 10.85 0.31 9.98
CA ILE A 53 10.15 1.19 9.04
C ILE A 53 11.17 2.05 8.31
N ARG A 54 11.09 2.08 6.97
CA ARG A 54 11.80 3.07 6.16
C ARG A 54 10.86 4.23 5.86
N LEU A 55 10.98 5.31 6.61
CA LEU A 55 10.21 6.53 6.43
C LEU A 55 10.97 7.50 5.52
N ARG A 56 10.32 8.03 4.50
CA ARG A 56 10.88 9.02 3.58
C ARG A 56 10.02 10.26 3.55
N LEU A 57 10.64 11.44 3.61
CA LEU A 57 9.95 12.74 3.55
C LEU A 57 10.63 13.66 2.55
N LEU A 58 9.84 14.42 1.78
CA LEU A 58 10.35 15.42 0.85
C LEU A 58 10.56 16.77 1.56
N LEU A 59 11.80 17.01 1.99
CA LEU A 59 12.17 18.12 2.87
C LEU A 59 13.32 18.96 2.30
N ASN A 60 13.35 20.26 2.61
CA ASN A 60 14.54 21.10 2.47
C ASN A 60 15.47 20.95 3.69
N ALA A 61 16.63 21.61 3.70
CA ALA A 61 17.64 21.46 4.76
C ALA A 61 17.14 21.86 6.16
N GLU A 62 16.39 22.97 6.26
CA GLU A 62 15.82 23.46 7.52
C GLU A 62 14.74 22.50 8.04
N GLU A 63 13.80 22.13 7.16
CA GLU A 63 12.74 21.17 7.43
C GLU A 63 13.30 19.81 7.87
N SER A 64 14.44 19.39 7.30
CA SER A 64 15.12 18.14 7.66
C SER A 64 15.64 18.17 9.10
N THR A 65 16.29 19.27 9.48
CA THR A 65 16.82 19.45 10.84
C THR A 65 15.66 19.48 11.85
N LEU A 66 14.60 20.21 11.54
CA LEU A 66 13.41 20.32 12.37
C LEU A 66 12.72 18.95 12.56
N PHE A 67 12.52 18.21 11.46
CA PHE A 67 11.87 16.90 11.52
C PHE A 67 12.70 15.88 12.31
N LEU A 68 14.03 15.88 12.17
CA LEU A 68 14.88 14.97 12.91
C LEU A 68 14.80 15.21 14.43
N THR A 69 14.68 16.46 14.87
CA THR A 69 14.47 16.80 16.28
C THR A 69 13.12 16.26 16.77
N ILE A 70 12.03 16.53 16.03
CA ILE A 70 10.68 16.04 16.36
C ILE A 70 10.66 14.50 16.45
N LEU A 71 11.25 13.82 15.46
CA LEU A 71 11.27 12.37 15.40
C LEU A 71 12.03 11.78 16.61
N LYS A 72 13.16 12.38 17.00
CA LYS A 72 13.93 11.95 18.18
C LYS A 72 13.17 12.17 19.49
N GLU A 73 12.42 13.25 19.60
CA GLU A 73 11.56 13.52 20.78
C GLU A 73 10.49 12.44 20.93
N HIS A 74 9.75 12.12 19.85
CA HIS A 74 8.75 11.05 19.86
C HIS A 74 9.35 9.66 20.11
N ILE A 75 10.50 9.35 19.51
CA ILE A 75 11.22 8.09 19.80
C ILE A 75 11.58 8.01 21.29
N SER A 76 12.16 9.07 21.86
CA SER A 76 12.58 9.07 23.27
C SER A 76 11.38 8.90 24.21
N GLY A 77 10.25 9.53 23.89
CA GLY A 77 8.99 9.35 24.63
C GLY A 77 8.49 7.91 24.58
N TYR A 78 8.47 7.31 23.40
CA TYR A 78 8.06 5.92 23.20
C TYR A 78 8.99 4.92 23.91
N GLU A 79 10.30 5.10 23.80
CA GLU A 79 11.32 4.27 24.48
C GLU A 79 11.13 4.30 26.00
N HIS A 80 10.91 5.48 26.59
CA HIS A 80 10.70 5.64 28.02
C HIS A 80 9.42 4.93 28.49
N LEU A 81 8.30 5.15 27.78
CA LEU A 81 7.00 4.58 28.13
C LEU A 81 7.01 3.05 28.03
N ASN A 82 7.56 2.51 26.96
CA ASN A 82 7.52 1.08 26.65
C ASN A 82 8.73 0.30 27.18
N LYS A 83 9.72 0.98 27.76
CA LYS A 83 10.99 0.39 28.25
C LYS A 83 11.73 -0.40 27.16
N VAL A 84 11.71 0.13 25.94
CA VAL A 84 12.39 -0.44 24.78
C VAL A 84 13.46 0.52 24.28
N ARG A 85 14.30 0.05 23.37
CA ARG A 85 15.27 0.88 22.65
C ARG A 85 15.09 0.69 21.16
N LEU A 86 14.96 1.78 20.43
CA LEU A 86 14.87 1.84 18.98
C LEU A 86 16.20 2.33 18.41
N GLU A 87 16.54 1.87 17.21
CA GLU A 87 17.69 2.37 16.49
C GLU A 87 17.23 3.22 15.31
N LEU A 88 17.68 4.48 15.26
CA LEU A 88 17.40 5.42 14.19
C LEU A 88 18.63 5.58 13.29
N LYS A 89 18.49 5.26 12.00
CA LYS A 89 19.53 5.51 10.98
C LYS A 89 19.03 6.45 9.90
N GLN A 90 19.89 7.34 9.43
CA GLN A 90 19.64 8.12 8.22
C GLN A 90 20.27 7.39 7.02
N ALA A 91 19.59 7.43 5.87
CA ALA A 91 20.05 6.77 4.66
C ALA A 91 19.79 7.63 3.41
N GLU A 92 20.46 7.29 2.32
CA GLU A 92 20.16 7.85 1.00
C GLU A 92 18.91 7.17 0.40
N TYR A 93 18.11 7.94 -0.34
CA TYR A 93 17.03 7.39 -1.15
C TYR A 93 17.53 7.17 -2.58
N ILE A 94 17.62 5.91 -2.96
CA ILE A 94 17.92 5.48 -4.33
C ILE A 94 16.61 4.94 -4.93
N PRO A 95 16.02 5.64 -5.91
CA PRO A 95 14.77 5.19 -6.54
C PRO A 95 14.98 3.96 -7.44
N GLU A 96 14.05 3.01 -7.39
CA GLU A 96 14.00 1.83 -8.28
C GLU A 96 13.38 2.23 -9.65
N THR A 97 14.10 3.01 -10.46
CA THR A 97 13.54 3.60 -11.69
C THR A 97 13.00 2.57 -12.68
N GLU A 98 13.69 1.44 -12.85
CA GLU A 98 13.30 0.38 -13.79
C GLU A 98 11.97 -0.29 -13.38
N ARG A 99 11.82 -0.60 -12.08
CA ARG A 99 10.61 -1.21 -11.53
C ARG A 99 9.37 -0.34 -11.71
N TYR A 100 9.56 0.98 -11.71
CA TYR A 100 8.49 1.96 -11.82
C TYR A 100 8.43 2.64 -13.19
N GLY A 101 8.94 1.94 -14.22
CA GLY A 101 8.92 2.35 -15.62
C GLY A 101 10.29 2.83 -16.08
N ASN A 102 10.66 4.06 -15.73
CA ASN A 102 11.99 4.63 -15.97
C ASN A 102 12.22 5.89 -15.11
N ALA A 103 13.36 6.56 -15.31
CA ALA A 103 13.72 7.78 -14.60
C ALA A 103 12.74 8.95 -14.78
N ASN A 104 11.97 9.00 -15.87
CA ASN A 104 10.98 10.05 -16.09
C ASN A 104 9.65 9.77 -15.36
N THR A 105 9.32 8.50 -15.13
CA THR A 105 8.04 8.09 -14.51
C THR A 105 8.13 7.88 -13.00
N ILE A 106 9.33 7.82 -12.42
CA ILE A 106 9.51 7.62 -10.97
C ILE A 106 8.73 8.64 -10.13
N LYS A 107 8.60 9.88 -10.61
CA LYS A 107 7.83 10.91 -9.91
C LYS A 107 6.34 10.56 -9.79
N TYR A 108 5.79 9.86 -10.77
CA TYR A 108 4.40 9.38 -10.73
C TYR A 108 4.24 8.25 -9.70
N ALA A 109 5.24 7.37 -9.60
CA ALA A 109 5.30 6.37 -8.54
C ALA A 109 5.42 7.00 -7.14
N GLU A 110 6.22 8.07 -6.98
CA GLU A 110 6.32 8.79 -5.71
C GLU A 110 5.01 9.44 -5.28
N ASP A 111 4.22 9.99 -6.23
CA ASP A 111 2.86 10.47 -5.98
C ASP A 111 1.96 9.31 -5.48
N GLN A 112 2.07 8.11 -6.08
CA GLN A 112 1.34 6.92 -5.62
C GLN A 112 1.80 6.46 -4.24
N PHE A 113 3.12 6.43 -3.99
CA PHE A 113 3.69 6.02 -2.70
C PHE A 113 3.21 6.93 -1.59
N TRP A 114 3.18 8.23 -1.85
CA TRP A 114 2.68 9.22 -0.92
C TRP A 114 1.21 8.99 -0.60
N VAL A 115 0.35 8.93 -1.62
CA VAL A 115 -1.09 8.83 -1.37
C VAL A 115 -1.48 7.49 -0.74
N SER A 116 -0.80 6.40 -1.11
CA SER A 116 -0.97 5.07 -0.49
C SER A 116 -0.50 5.06 0.96
N SER A 117 0.66 5.66 1.27
CA SER A 117 1.13 5.77 2.66
C SER A 117 0.20 6.64 3.51
N ARG A 118 -0.26 7.76 2.97
CA ARG A 118 -1.17 8.68 3.66
C ARG A 118 -2.51 8.01 3.95
N PHE A 119 -3.10 7.32 2.97
CA PHE A 119 -4.35 6.59 3.13
C PHE A 119 -4.22 5.47 4.17
N VAL A 120 -3.21 4.59 4.02
CA VAL A 120 -3.01 3.47 4.95
C VAL A 120 -2.73 3.95 6.37
N LEU A 121 -1.84 4.95 6.55
CA LEU A 121 -1.53 5.48 7.87
C LEU A 121 -2.77 6.06 8.57
N HIS A 122 -3.62 6.76 7.83
CA HIS A 122 -4.85 7.34 8.36
C HIS A 122 -5.77 6.28 8.98
N TYR A 123 -6.10 5.22 8.22
CA TYR A 123 -7.00 4.18 8.71
C TYR A 123 -6.36 3.30 9.79
N LEU A 124 -5.04 3.06 9.72
CA LEU A 124 -4.34 2.37 10.81
C LEU A 124 -4.44 3.16 12.12
N VAL A 125 -4.26 4.48 12.08
CA VAL A 125 -4.31 5.34 13.27
C VAL A 125 -5.72 5.43 13.86
N GLN A 126 -6.75 5.47 13.01
CA GLN A 126 -8.15 5.55 13.47
C GLN A 126 -8.70 4.24 14.04
N SER A 127 -8.04 3.12 13.76
CA SER A 127 -8.49 1.81 14.21
C SER A 127 -7.82 1.40 15.51
N ASP A 128 -8.52 0.64 16.33
CA ASP A 128 -7.90 -0.24 17.32
C ASP A 128 -6.95 -1.23 16.62
N PRO A 129 -6.09 -1.96 17.35
CA PRO A 129 -5.27 -3.02 16.74
C PRO A 129 -6.13 -3.95 15.89
N LEU A 130 -5.96 -3.88 14.57
CA LEU A 130 -6.79 -4.61 13.62
C LEU A 130 -6.57 -6.11 13.79
N THR A 131 -7.65 -6.86 13.88
CA THR A 131 -7.62 -8.32 13.66
C THR A 131 -7.17 -8.63 12.22
N ALA A 132 -6.77 -9.88 11.97
CA ALA A 132 -6.38 -10.30 10.62
C ALA A 132 -7.51 -10.07 9.59
N SER A 133 -8.75 -10.40 9.95
CA SER A 133 -9.92 -10.22 9.08
C SER A 133 -10.22 -8.76 8.77
N GLU A 134 -10.12 -7.86 9.75
CA GLU A 134 -10.32 -6.41 9.52
C GLU A 134 -9.21 -5.83 8.65
N ARG A 135 -7.95 -6.27 8.87
CA ARG A 135 -6.82 -5.87 8.02
C ARG A 135 -7.00 -6.34 6.58
N TYR A 136 -7.50 -7.56 6.38
CA TYR A 136 -7.83 -8.07 5.05
C TYR A 136 -8.95 -7.24 4.41
N LEU A 137 -10.02 -6.94 5.13
CA LEU A 137 -11.10 -6.11 4.60
C LEU A 137 -10.61 -4.71 4.22
N LEU A 138 -9.77 -4.08 5.05
CA LEU A 138 -9.14 -2.79 4.75
C LEU A 138 -8.28 -2.89 3.49
N ALA A 139 -7.49 -3.95 3.35
CA ALA A 139 -6.65 -4.18 2.17
C ALA A 139 -7.49 -4.38 0.90
N LEU A 140 -8.57 -5.18 0.95
CA LEU A 140 -9.51 -5.36 -0.16
C LEU A 140 -10.12 -4.03 -0.58
N LYS A 141 -10.66 -3.26 0.38
CA LYS A 141 -11.22 -1.92 0.12
C LYS A 141 -10.18 -0.97 -0.48
N THR A 142 -8.94 -1.01 0.02
CA THR A 142 -7.85 -0.17 -0.50
C THR A 142 -7.55 -0.48 -1.97
N HIS A 143 -7.48 -1.75 -2.35
CA HIS A 143 -7.23 -2.15 -3.75
C HIS A 143 -8.42 -1.87 -4.67
N PHE A 144 -9.66 -2.02 -4.20
CA PHE A 144 -10.83 -1.60 -4.98
C PHE A 144 -10.86 -0.09 -5.18
N ALA A 145 -10.54 0.70 -4.15
CA ALA A 145 -10.38 2.15 -4.29
C ALA A 145 -9.24 2.51 -5.27
N PHE A 146 -8.14 1.75 -5.27
CA PHE A 146 -7.03 1.91 -6.21
C PHE A 146 -7.50 1.68 -7.65
N PHE A 147 -8.19 0.56 -7.93
CA PHE A 147 -8.72 0.26 -9.27
C PHE A 147 -9.75 1.30 -9.73
N LYS A 148 -10.67 1.73 -8.84
CA LYS A 148 -11.64 2.79 -9.15
C LYS A 148 -10.97 4.12 -9.42
N GLY A 149 -10.00 4.50 -8.58
CA GLY A 149 -9.25 5.75 -8.69
C GLY A 149 -8.49 5.82 -10.01
N MET A 150 -7.81 4.74 -10.39
CA MET A 150 -7.17 4.64 -11.70
C MET A 150 -8.17 4.53 -12.86
N GLY A 151 -9.43 4.16 -12.60
CA GLY A 151 -10.43 3.97 -13.65
C GLY A 151 -10.12 2.75 -14.53
N LEU A 152 -9.56 1.69 -13.93
CA LEU A 152 -9.29 0.45 -14.65
C LEU A 152 -10.61 -0.26 -14.99
N SER A 153 -10.69 -0.85 -16.19
CA SER A 153 -11.84 -1.67 -16.56
C SER A 153 -11.92 -2.93 -15.69
N ARG A 154 -13.10 -3.54 -15.65
CA ARG A 154 -13.31 -4.86 -15.02
C ARG A 154 -12.31 -5.88 -15.57
N SER A 155 -12.21 -5.99 -16.89
CA SER A 155 -11.33 -6.95 -17.56
C SER A 155 -9.87 -6.77 -17.19
N TYR A 156 -9.38 -5.52 -17.17
CA TYR A 156 -7.98 -5.26 -16.87
C TYR A 156 -7.65 -5.46 -15.39
N SER A 157 -8.57 -5.09 -14.50
CA SER A 157 -8.44 -5.35 -13.06
C SER A 157 -8.37 -6.85 -12.75
N GLN A 158 -9.17 -7.67 -13.45
CA GLN A 158 -9.11 -9.13 -13.33
C GLN A 158 -7.79 -9.69 -13.87
N GLN A 159 -7.33 -9.20 -15.04
CA GLN A 159 -6.07 -9.64 -15.64
C GLN A 159 -4.87 -9.35 -14.72
N LEU A 160 -4.80 -8.15 -14.15
CA LEU A 160 -3.75 -7.77 -13.19
C LEU A 160 -3.80 -8.65 -11.95
N SER A 161 -4.98 -8.87 -11.39
CA SER A 161 -5.17 -9.73 -10.21
C SER A 161 -4.74 -11.17 -10.50
N GLU A 162 -5.14 -11.72 -11.65
CA GLU A 162 -4.73 -13.06 -12.09
C GLU A 162 -3.21 -13.17 -12.28
N LYS A 163 -2.59 -12.17 -12.93
CA LYS A 163 -1.13 -12.11 -13.13
C LYS A 163 -0.38 -12.05 -11.79
N PHE A 164 -0.88 -11.27 -10.83
CA PHE A 164 -0.33 -11.20 -9.48
C PHE A 164 -0.42 -12.57 -8.79
N VAL A 165 -1.62 -13.16 -8.74
CA VAL A 165 -1.87 -14.48 -8.11
C VAL A 165 -0.97 -15.55 -8.71
N LYS A 166 -0.83 -15.60 -10.05
CA LYS A 166 0.00 -16.61 -10.72
C LYS A 166 1.47 -16.49 -10.36
N SER A 167 1.97 -15.26 -10.23
CA SER A 167 3.40 -14.96 -10.01
C SER A 167 3.83 -15.05 -8.54
N TRP A 168 2.90 -14.85 -7.61
CA TRP A 168 3.18 -14.79 -6.16
C TRP A 168 2.52 -15.94 -5.36
N LEU A 169 2.13 -17.02 -6.03
CA LEU A 169 1.51 -18.17 -5.37
C LEU A 169 2.54 -18.86 -4.44
N PRO A 170 2.23 -19.11 -3.16
CA PRO A 170 3.16 -19.70 -2.18
C PRO A 170 3.26 -21.21 -2.38
N VAL A 171 3.80 -21.63 -3.51
CA VAL A 171 3.85 -23.03 -3.93
C VAL A 171 5.21 -23.62 -3.51
N PRO A 172 5.23 -24.78 -2.85
CA PRO A 172 6.47 -25.51 -2.64
C PRO A 172 7.16 -25.79 -3.97
N PHE A 173 8.45 -25.47 -4.06
CA PHE A 173 9.25 -25.77 -5.25
C PHE A 173 9.34 -27.29 -5.45
N SER A 174 9.18 -27.73 -6.69
CA SER A 174 9.45 -29.10 -7.14
C SER A 174 10.12 -29.06 -8.51
N ASP A 175 11.11 -29.93 -8.71
CA ASP A 175 11.77 -30.15 -9.99
C ASP A 175 10.90 -30.94 -10.99
N HIS A 176 9.78 -31.51 -10.54
CA HIS A 176 8.83 -32.24 -11.37
C HIS A 176 7.67 -31.33 -11.79
N PRO A 177 7.51 -31.03 -13.11
CA PRO A 177 6.47 -30.11 -13.57
C PRO A 177 5.05 -30.51 -13.16
N ASP A 178 4.74 -31.80 -13.19
CA ASP A 178 3.41 -32.31 -12.81
C ASP A 178 3.11 -32.12 -11.32
N GLU A 179 4.12 -32.32 -10.45
CA GLU A 179 4.00 -32.08 -9.02
C GLU A 179 3.87 -30.58 -8.72
N GLN A 180 4.65 -29.75 -9.41
CA GLN A 180 4.55 -28.30 -9.27
C GLN A 180 3.16 -27.79 -9.64
N GLU A 181 2.58 -28.28 -10.75
CA GLU A 181 1.22 -27.93 -11.16
C GLU A 181 0.17 -28.47 -10.17
N GLN A 182 0.37 -29.68 -9.63
CA GLN A 182 -0.50 -30.23 -8.60
C GLN A 182 -0.47 -29.40 -7.30
N ASN A 183 0.71 -28.93 -6.89
CA ASN A 183 0.85 -28.04 -5.74
C ASN A 183 0.12 -26.70 -5.97
N ARG A 184 0.23 -26.12 -7.18
CA ARG A 184 -0.52 -24.92 -7.57
C ARG A 184 -2.02 -25.12 -7.45
N LYS A 185 -2.55 -26.21 -8.01
CA LYS A 185 -3.98 -26.57 -7.94
C LYS A 185 -4.44 -26.74 -6.49
N THR A 186 -3.62 -27.37 -5.65
CA THR A 186 -3.94 -27.58 -4.24
C THR A 186 -4.09 -26.26 -3.49
N VAL A 187 -3.13 -25.33 -3.65
CA VAL A 187 -3.21 -23.99 -3.02
C VAL A 187 -4.43 -23.21 -3.53
N LEU A 188 -4.67 -23.20 -4.84
CA LEU A 188 -5.83 -22.51 -5.42
C LEU A 188 -7.16 -23.12 -4.98
N SER A 189 -7.23 -24.43 -4.80
CA SER A 189 -8.41 -25.11 -4.25
C SER A 189 -8.67 -24.69 -2.80
N ALA A 190 -7.62 -24.57 -1.98
CA ALA A 190 -7.75 -24.08 -0.61
C ALA A 190 -8.22 -22.62 -0.57
N PHE A 191 -7.66 -21.76 -1.44
CA PHE A 191 -8.12 -20.37 -1.59
C PHE A 191 -9.60 -20.29 -1.99
N GLN A 192 -10.02 -21.13 -2.94
CA GLN A 192 -11.41 -21.19 -3.41
C GLN A 192 -12.36 -21.64 -2.29
N GLN A 193 -12.02 -22.70 -1.55
CA GLN A 193 -12.82 -23.17 -0.42
C GLN A 193 -12.98 -22.09 0.66
N GLN A 194 -11.91 -21.36 0.97
CA GLN A 194 -11.96 -20.26 1.93
C GLN A 194 -12.81 -19.10 1.42
N PHE A 195 -12.69 -18.73 0.13
CA PHE A 195 -13.53 -17.69 -0.48
C PHE A 195 -15.02 -18.04 -0.38
N GLU A 196 -15.41 -19.28 -0.70
CA GLU A 196 -16.80 -19.73 -0.65
C GLU A 196 -17.44 -19.57 0.72
N SER A 197 -16.66 -19.71 1.79
CA SER A 197 -17.14 -19.55 3.17
C SER A 197 -17.52 -18.11 3.55
N TYR A 198 -16.99 -17.10 2.85
CA TYR A 198 -17.28 -15.68 3.12
C TYR A 198 -17.83 -14.91 1.92
N GLN A 199 -18.05 -15.56 0.78
CA GLN A 199 -18.39 -14.89 -0.49
C GLN A 199 -19.59 -13.95 -0.38
N ASN A 200 -20.64 -14.34 0.35
CA ASN A 200 -21.87 -13.55 0.46
C ASN A 200 -21.62 -12.25 1.25
N VAL A 201 -20.95 -12.38 2.40
CA VAL A 201 -20.62 -11.23 3.26
C VAL A 201 -19.63 -10.30 2.54
N LEU A 202 -18.65 -10.88 1.85
CA LEU A 202 -17.66 -10.10 1.12
C LEU A 202 -18.28 -9.37 -0.08
N GLN A 203 -19.15 -10.04 -0.82
CA GLN A 203 -19.87 -9.44 -1.95
C GLN A 203 -20.67 -8.22 -1.51
N GLU A 204 -21.51 -8.35 -0.49
CA GLU A 204 -22.35 -7.25 0.00
C GLU A 204 -21.50 -6.06 0.45
N SER A 205 -20.49 -6.32 1.29
CA SER A 205 -19.62 -5.27 1.83
C SER A 205 -18.80 -4.55 0.76
N ILE A 206 -18.30 -5.27 -0.24
CA ILE A 206 -17.50 -4.69 -1.31
C ILE A 206 -18.37 -3.99 -2.36
N GLU A 207 -19.54 -4.52 -2.71
CA GLU A 207 -20.46 -3.88 -3.64
C GLU A 207 -20.98 -2.55 -3.08
N GLU A 208 -21.38 -2.52 -1.80
CA GLU A 208 -21.74 -1.29 -1.10
C GLU A 208 -20.59 -0.27 -1.12
N PHE A 209 -19.39 -0.73 -0.73
CA PHE A 209 -18.20 0.13 -0.72
C PHE A 209 -17.89 0.68 -2.12
N TRP A 210 -17.86 -0.17 -3.15
CA TRP A 210 -17.58 0.22 -4.53
C TRP A 210 -18.53 1.32 -5.04
N ASN A 211 -19.83 1.16 -4.76
CA ASN A 211 -20.85 2.12 -5.16
C ASN A 211 -20.72 3.45 -4.39
N SER A 212 -20.25 3.41 -3.14
CA SER A 212 -20.02 4.61 -2.32
C SER A 212 -18.81 5.44 -2.78
N LEU A 213 -17.84 4.86 -3.51
CA LEU A 213 -16.60 5.54 -3.90
C LEU A 213 -16.82 6.82 -4.69
N GLY A 214 -17.85 6.85 -5.56
CA GLY A 214 -18.15 8.01 -6.40
C GLY A 214 -18.72 9.21 -5.65
N THR A 215 -19.31 8.98 -4.47
CA THR A 215 -20.01 9.99 -3.67
C THR A 215 -19.41 10.14 -2.27
N THR A 216 -18.23 9.56 -2.03
CA THR A 216 -17.59 9.59 -0.72
C THR A 216 -17.31 11.02 -0.25
N THR A 217 -17.63 11.30 1.01
CA THR A 217 -17.32 12.55 1.70
C THR A 217 -16.05 12.44 2.53
N ASP A 218 -15.45 11.26 2.63
CA ASP A 218 -14.18 11.05 3.33
C ASP A 218 -13.05 11.74 2.56
N PRO A 219 -12.38 12.74 3.16
CA PRO A 219 -11.34 13.51 2.48
C PRO A 219 -10.09 12.68 2.13
N PHE A 220 -9.76 11.65 2.91
CA PHE A 220 -8.61 10.78 2.63
C PHE A 220 -8.91 9.85 1.46
N LEU A 221 -10.11 9.25 1.43
CA LEU A 221 -10.54 8.41 0.32
C LEU A 221 -10.71 9.21 -0.96
N LYS A 222 -11.30 10.41 -0.89
CA LYS A 222 -11.43 11.30 -2.05
C LYS A 222 -10.06 11.66 -2.64
N GLN A 223 -9.10 12.06 -1.81
CA GLN A 223 -7.74 12.37 -2.27
C GLN A 223 -7.05 11.12 -2.84
N TYR A 224 -7.27 9.94 -2.25
CA TYR A 224 -6.74 8.69 -2.76
C TYR A 224 -7.25 8.39 -4.17
N LEU A 225 -8.55 8.53 -4.41
CA LEU A 225 -9.16 8.35 -5.73
C LEU A 225 -8.62 9.38 -6.75
N GLU A 226 -8.61 10.66 -6.39
CA GLU A 226 -8.17 11.75 -7.26
C GLU A 226 -6.69 11.62 -7.65
N MET A 227 -5.82 11.28 -6.70
CA MET A 227 -4.40 11.10 -6.96
C MET A 227 -4.15 9.87 -7.83
N ASN A 228 -4.81 8.73 -7.56
CA ASN A 228 -4.65 7.55 -8.41
C ASN A 228 -5.17 7.80 -9.83
N LYS A 229 -6.21 8.62 -10.00
CA LYS A 229 -6.66 9.09 -11.32
C LYS A 229 -5.58 9.90 -12.04
N LYS A 230 -4.93 10.83 -11.33
CA LYS A 230 -3.80 11.61 -11.86
C LYS A 230 -2.63 10.70 -12.23
N VAL A 231 -2.20 9.83 -11.32
CA VAL A 231 -1.09 8.87 -11.54
C VAL A 231 -1.36 8.02 -12.77
N TRP A 232 -2.57 7.47 -12.92
CA TRP A 232 -2.95 6.69 -14.09
C TRP A 232 -2.88 7.50 -15.39
N LYS A 233 -3.39 8.74 -15.37
CA LYS A 233 -3.28 9.65 -16.53
C LYS A 233 -1.82 9.91 -16.89
N ASP A 234 -0.96 10.16 -15.91
CA ASP A 234 0.45 10.45 -16.16
C ASP A 234 1.18 9.21 -16.75
N TYR A 235 0.92 8.01 -16.23
CA TYR A 235 1.50 6.76 -16.75
C TYR A 235 1.02 6.41 -18.16
N THR A 236 -0.27 6.57 -18.45
CA THR A 236 -0.83 6.30 -19.79
C THR A 236 -0.31 7.27 -20.85
N GLN A 237 0.13 8.47 -20.44
CA GLN A 237 0.77 9.46 -21.32
C GLN A 237 2.28 9.25 -21.46
N ALA A 238 2.91 8.44 -20.60
CA ALA A 238 4.34 8.22 -20.57
C ALA A 238 4.87 7.25 -21.65
N GLN A 239 3.99 6.69 -22.50
CA GLN A 239 4.34 5.80 -23.61
C GLN A 239 5.20 4.58 -23.20
N LEU A 240 4.96 4.04 -22.00
CA LEU A 240 5.56 2.77 -21.57
C LEU A 240 4.99 1.60 -22.39
N SER A 241 5.75 0.51 -22.48
CA SER A 241 5.18 -0.76 -22.95
C SER A 241 4.12 -1.28 -21.97
N LEU A 242 3.23 -2.15 -22.45
CA LEU A 242 2.20 -2.75 -21.60
C LEU A 242 2.82 -3.60 -20.49
N GLU A 243 3.93 -4.29 -20.77
CA GLU A 243 4.64 -5.10 -19.79
C GLU A 243 5.19 -4.25 -18.64
N ALA A 244 5.82 -3.11 -18.97
CA ALA A 244 6.35 -2.18 -17.96
C ALA A 244 5.23 -1.51 -17.16
N LEU A 245 4.11 -1.16 -17.81
CA LEU A 245 2.95 -0.62 -17.11
C LEU A 245 2.33 -1.64 -16.15
N ASP A 246 2.20 -2.90 -16.57
CA ASP A 246 1.76 -3.97 -15.68
C ASP A 246 2.71 -4.15 -14.49
N GLU A 247 4.03 -4.14 -14.71
CA GLU A 247 5.02 -4.27 -13.64
C GLU A 247 4.91 -3.14 -12.61
N VAL A 248 4.68 -1.91 -13.08
CA VAL A 248 4.39 -0.74 -12.23
C VAL A 248 3.15 -0.99 -11.37
N LEU A 249 2.04 -1.41 -11.97
CA LEU A 249 0.77 -1.61 -11.25
C LEU A 249 0.87 -2.77 -10.24
N LEU A 250 1.49 -3.89 -10.63
CA LEU A 250 1.75 -5.01 -9.73
C LEU A 250 2.66 -4.58 -8.56
N SER A 251 3.64 -3.72 -8.82
CA SER A 251 4.48 -3.14 -7.78
C SER A 251 3.70 -2.21 -6.85
N PHE A 252 2.74 -1.41 -7.34
CA PHE A 252 1.87 -0.61 -6.48
C PHE A 252 0.97 -1.45 -5.58
N ILE A 253 0.44 -2.56 -6.10
CA ILE A 253 -0.34 -3.54 -5.32
C ILE A 253 0.53 -4.09 -4.18
N HIS A 254 1.73 -4.60 -4.52
CA HIS A 254 2.66 -5.15 -3.54
C HIS A 254 3.06 -4.13 -2.47
N MET A 255 3.44 -2.91 -2.88
CA MET A 255 3.83 -1.88 -1.91
C MET A 255 2.67 -1.40 -1.03
N THR A 256 1.43 -1.49 -1.51
CA THR A 256 0.25 -1.19 -0.70
C THR A 256 0.00 -2.28 0.34
N ASN A 257 0.12 -3.57 -0.04
CA ASN A 257 0.09 -4.70 0.91
C ASN A 257 1.18 -4.57 1.98
N ASN A 258 2.41 -4.22 1.57
CA ASN A 258 3.52 -3.98 2.47
C ASN A 258 3.20 -2.90 3.52
N ARG A 259 2.61 -1.77 3.11
CA ARG A 259 2.22 -0.68 4.04
C ARG A 259 1.15 -1.15 5.04
N LEU A 260 0.19 -1.92 4.56
CA LEU A 260 -0.87 -2.53 5.36
C LEU A 260 -0.35 -3.62 6.30
N GLY A 261 0.89 -4.08 6.15
CA GLY A 261 1.46 -5.15 6.97
C GLY A 261 0.97 -6.54 6.60
N ILE A 262 0.47 -6.72 5.38
CA ILE A 262 0.20 -8.04 4.80
C ILE A 262 1.54 -8.70 4.49
N VAL A 263 1.73 -9.95 4.91
CA VAL A 263 2.97 -10.68 4.62
C VAL A 263 2.96 -11.20 3.19
N ASN A 264 4.14 -11.29 2.55
CA ASN A 264 4.26 -11.67 1.14
C ASN A 264 3.51 -12.95 0.76
N ALA A 265 3.48 -13.95 1.64
CA ALA A 265 2.82 -15.23 1.41
C ALA A 265 1.27 -15.12 1.35
N GLU A 266 0.70 -14.08 1.95
CA GLU A 266 -0.76 -13.84 1.99
C GLU A 266 -1.22 -12.92 0.86
N GLU A 267 -0.31 -12.19 0.21
CA GLU A 267 -0.67 -11.22 -0.83
C GLU A 267 -1.41 -11.88 -2.01
N SER A 268 -0.95 -13.06 -2.46
CA SER A 268 -1.63 -13.78 -3.55
C SER A 268 -3.00 -14.30 -3.14
N TYR A 269 -3.23 -14.65 -1.87
CA TYR A 269 -4.57 -14.97 -1.39
C TYR A 269 -5.47 -13.73 -1.44
N LEU A 270 -4.96 -12.58 -0.99
CA LEU A 270 -5.72 -11.34 -1.00
C LEU A 270 -6.12 -10.92 -2.43
N LEU A 271 -5.19 -11.02 -3.39
CA LEU A 271 -5.48 -10.73 -4.80
C LEU A 271 -6.37 -11.80 -5.44
N PHE A 272 -6.36 -13.04 -4.94
CA PHE A 272 -7.33 -14.06 -5.34
C PHE A 272 -8.74 -13.70 -4.88
N LEU A 273 -8.91 -13.21 -3.65
CA LEU A 273 -10.22 -12.72 -3.18
C LEU A 273 -10.73 -11.57 -4.05
N ILE A 274 -9.86 -10.62 -4.40
CA ILE A 274 -10.18 -9.52 -5.31
C ILE A 274 -10.60 -10.07 -6.68
N LEU A 275 -9.80 -10.96 -7.28
CA LEU A 275 -10.09 -11.60 -8.56
C LEU A 275 -11.48 -12.25 -8.60
N LYS A 276 -11.85 -12.93 -7.51
CA LYS A 276 -13.14 -13.62 -7.37
C LYS A 276 -14.30 -12.68 -7.04
N THR A 277 -14.02 -11.53 -6.43
CA THR A 277 -15.04 -10.54 -6.06
C THR A 277 -15.37 -9.60 -7.22
N ILE A 278 -14.41 -9.26 -8.10
CA ILE A 278 -14.64 -8.35 -9.24
C ILE A 278 -15.88 -8.73 -10.09
N PRO A 279 -16.10 -10.01 -10.49
CA PRO A 279 -17.28 -10.42 -11.24
C PRO A 279 -18.62 -10.19 -10.51
N LEU A 280 -18.59 -10.12 -9.19
CA LEU A 280 -19.79 -10.00 -8.35
C LEU A 280 -20.28 -8.55 -8.23
N ILE A 281 -19.45 -7.57 -8.59
CA ILE A 281 -19.78 -6.14 -8.54
C ILE A 281 -20.53 -5.76 -9.82
N LYS A 282 -21.85 -5.53 -9.75
CA LYS A 282 -22.70 -5.27 -10.93
C LYS A 282 -22.27 -4.03 -11.72
N ASP A 283 -22.07 -2.92 -11.02
CA ASP A 283 -21.76 -1.60 -11.57
C ASP A 283 -20.26 -1.29 -11.62
N TYR A 284 -19.44 -2.30 -11.94
CA TYR A 284 -17.97 -2.13 -11.98
C TYR A 284 -17.56 -1.06 -13.00
N ASP A 285 -17.92 -1.26 -14.27
CA ASP A 285 -17.57 -0.35 -15.37
C ASP A 285 -18.50 0.88 -15.46
N SER A 286 -19.52 0.95 -14.61
CA SER A 286 -20.44 2.09 -14.56
C SER A 286 -19.69 3.34 -14.12
N GLN A 287 -19.68 4.37 -14.99
CA GLN A 287 -19.23 5.72 -14.63
C GLN A 287 -20.12 6.25 -13.49
N PRO A 288 -19.59 7.09 -12.58
CA PRO A 288 -20.43 7.76 -11.60
C PRO A 288 -21.56 8.48 -12.35
N ARG A 289 -22.81 8.12 -12.04
CA ARG A 289 -23.96 8.86 -12.52
C ARG A 289 -23.85 10.26 -11.91
N THR A 290 -23.48 11.23 -12.75
CA THR A 290 -23.40 12.65 -12.42
C THR A 290 -24.73 13.16 -11.89
#